data_AF-A0A2N2A5I0-F1
#
_entry.id   AF-A0A2N2A5I0-F1
#
_cell.length_a   1.000
_cell.length_b   1.000
_cell.length_c   1.000
_cell.angle_alpha   90.00
_cell.angle_beta   90.00
_cell.angle_gamma   90.00
#
_symmetry.space_group_name_H-M   'P 1'
#
loop_
_entity.id
_entity.type
_entity.pdbx_description
1 polymer ?
#
loop_
_entity_poly.entity_id
_entity_poly.type
_entity_poly.pdbx_seq_one_letter_code
_entity_poly.pdbx_strand_id
1 'polypeptide(L)'
;MSKILDWIKKHIWQTAMIGFSLFFLPLILVHIAYRIPAISPWFASTWQAGELITYIAGFEAFLGTVVLGLVAIRQNDKSNELNERMLNAEEKRDLFERQPIIDVLDCSISQGLSRDFFESEAIKNSKCYVEGEEDGFNIETLDTSYICISYNLCNISNQIIRCTHSRTSIRDQFHGFSCRELKVFLFHCPNALGELQPNIPQKINFLFREDALKEADLGIIKNCFELTNKIGEKYEAVFDFLFSYYLDSVDRFGYSIRRLD
;
A
#
# COMPACT_ATOMS: atom_id res chain seq x y z
N MET A 1 7.12 -13.10 32.55
CA MET A 1 7.81 -11.92 33.12
C MET A 1 6.93 -10.71 33.34
N SER A 2 5.71 -10.62 32.78
CA SER A 2 4.75 -9.56 33.13
C SER A 2 4.49 -9.55 34.64
N LYS A 3 4.17 -10.71 35.24
CA LYS A 3 3.90 -10.82 36.68
C LYS A 3 4.99 -10.24 37.61
N ILE A 4 6.27 -10.41 37.32
CA ILE A 4 7.37 -9.87 38.16
C ILE A 4 7.54 -8.37 37.94
N LEU A 5 7.52 -7.90 36.69
CA LEU A 5 7.60 -6.47 36.38
C LEU A 5 6.36 -5.72 36.88
N ASP A 6 5.19 -6.32 36.78
CA ASP A 6 3.92 -5.79 37.27
C ASP A 6 3.91 -5.79 38.81
N TRP A 7 4.50 -6.81 39.45
CA TRP A 7 4.69 -6.85 40.88
C TRP A 7 5.69 -5.77 41.35
N ILE A 8 6.83 -5.60 40.66
CA ILE A 8 7.81 -4.55 40.95
C ILE A 8 7.18 -3.16 40.82
N LYS A 9 6.40 -2.92 39.75
CA LYS A 9 5.67 -1.66 39.56
C LYS A 9 4.63 -1.42 40.67
N LYS A 10 3.94 -2.48 41.09
CA LYS A 10 2.94 -2.41 42.17
C LYS A 10 3.56 -2.22 43.56
N HIS A 11 4.77 -2.74 43.78
CA HIS A 11 5.45 -2.78 45.07
C HIS A 11 6.84 -2.15 45.00
N ILE A 12 6.91 -0.94 44.43
CA ILE A 12 8.17 -0.24 44.16
C ILE A 12 8.99 0.02 45.44
N TRP A 13 8.31 0.30 46.56
CA TRP A 13 8.95 0.53 47.86
C TRP A 13 9.51 -0.77 48.47
N GLN A 14 8.79 -1.88 48.35
CA GLN A 14 9.27 -3.18 48.85
C GLN A 14 10.46 -3.68 48.01
N THR A 15 10.41 -3.47 46.70
CA THR A 15 11.53 -3.79 45.81
C THR A 15 12.76 -2.94 46.13
N ALA A 16 12.57 -1.64 46.39
CA ALA A 16 13.64 -0.75 46.83
C ALA A 16 14.24 -1.17 48.17
N MET A 17 13.42 -1.60 49.15
CA MET A 17 13.90 -2.14 50.42
C MET A 17 14.65 -3.45 50.28
N ILE A 18 14.20 -4.36 49.41
CA ILE A 18 14.92 -5.61 49.14
C ILE A 18 16.28 -5.30 48.52
N GLY A 19 16.33 -4.39 47.55
CA GLY A 19 17.60 -3.93 46.97
C GLY A 19 18.51 -3.29 48.01
N PHE A 20 18.00 -2.35 48.80
CA PHE A 20 18.75 -1.70 49.87
C PHE A 20 19.27 -2.72 50.89
N SER A 21 18.43 -3.65 51.34
CA SER A 21 18.84 -4.71 52.26
C SER A 21 19.89 -5.62 51.64
N LEU A 22 19.79 -5.96 50.35
CA LEU A 22 20.75 -6.84 49.69
C LEU A 22 22.17 -6.23 49.69
N PHE A 23 22.30 -4.91 49.54
CA PHE A 23 23.60 -4.21 49.53
C PHE A 23 24.10 -3.81 50.93
N PHE A 24 23.21 -3.36 51.82
CA PHE A 24 23.62 -2.82 53.13
C PHE A 24 23.67 -3.89 54.24
N LEU A 25 22.86 -4.95 54.16
CA LEU A 25 22.82 -5.98 55.20
C LEU A 25 24.13 -6.77 55.30
N PRO A 26 24.80 -7.18 54.19
CA PRO A 26 26.10 -7.84 54.27
C PRO A 26 27.17 -6.96 54.94
N LEU A 27 27.20 -5.66 54.64
CA LEU A 27 28.11 -4.70 55.26
C LEU A 27 27.88 -4.58 56.77
N ILE A 28 26.62 -4.49 57.20
CA ILE A 28 26.26 -4.42 58.61
C ILE A 28 26.61 -5.73 59.33
N LEU A 29 26.33 -6.88 58.72
CA LEU A 29 26.64 -8.19 59.29
C LEU A 29 28.14 -8.39 59.48
N VAL A 30 28.97 -8.04 58.48
CA VAL A 30 30.42 -8.10 58.60
C VAL A 30 30.92 -7.14 59.69
N HIS A 31 30.39 -5.91 59.73
CA HIS A 31 30.78 -4.94 60.77
C HIS A 31 30.47 -5.45 62.18
N ILE A 32 29.30 -6.04 62.41
CA ILE A 32 28.91 -6.62 63.70
C ILE A 32 29.79 -7.85 64.02
N ALA A 33 30.00 -8.75 63.06
CA ALA A 33 30.77 -9.97 63.24
C ALA A 33 32.23 -9.70 63.65
N TYR A 34 32.86 -8.67 63.08
CA TYR A 34 34.24 -8.29 63.42
C TYR A 34 34.35 -7.43 64.69
N ARG A 35 33.24 -6.90 65.19
CA ARG A 35 33.22 -6.10 66.42
C ARG A 35 33.06 -6.94 67.68
N ILE A 36 32.42 -8.12 67.58
CA ILE A 36 32.17 -9.01 68.72
C ILE A 36 33.35 -9.98 68.87
N PRO A 37 34.01 -10.08 70.04
CA PRO A 37 35.10 -11.03 70.24
C PRO A 37 34.59 -12.47 70.11
N ALA A 38 35.34 -13.31 69.41
CA ALA A 38 34.97 -14.70 69.19
C ALA A 38 34.94 -15.49 70.51
N ILE A 39 33.81 -16.14 70.80
CA ILE A 39 33.59 -16.95 72.02
C ILE A 39 34.36 -18.29 71.94
N SER A 40 34.67 -18.78 70.74
CA SER A 40 35.43 -20.02 70.51
C SER A 40 36.35 -19.86 69.29
N PRO A 41 37.51 -20.54 69.24
CA PRO A 41 38.46 -20.51 68.13
C PRO A 41 37.84 -20.85 66.77
N TRP A 42 36.75 -21.62 66.75
CA TRP A 42 36.06 -21.97 65.51
C TRP A 42 35.31 -20.78 64.88
N PHE A 43 34.95 -19.78 65.69
CA PHE A 43 34.34 -18.53 65.23
C PHE A 43 35.37 -17.39 65.05
N ALA A 44 36.66 -17.68 65.28
CA ALA A 44 37.71 -16.71 65.00
C ALA A 44 37.89 -16.61 63.48
N SER A 45 37.68 -15.42 62.93
CA SER A 45 37.86 -15.19 61.49
C SER A 45 39.31 -15.45 61.09
N THR A 46 39.51 -16.34 60.13
CA THR A 46 40.80 -16.55 59.47
C THR A 46 41.07 -15.55 58.35
N TRP A 47 40.04 -14.79 57.95
CA TRP A 47 40.10 -13.78 56.91
C TRP A 47 40.25 -12.40 57.54
N GLN A 48 40.96 -11.51 56.87
CA GLN A 48 40.95 -10.11 57.27
C GLN A 48 39.62 -9.45 56.83
N ALA A 49 39.12 -8.50 57.61
CA ALA A 49 37.85 -7.82 57.33
C ALA A 49 37.81 -7.23 55.91
N GLY A 50 38.94 -6.66 55.45
CA GLY A 50 39.08 -6.10 54.11
C GLY A 50 38.97 -7.14 52.97
N GLU A 51 39.53 -8.33 53.16
CA GLU A 51 39.45 -9.42 52.17
C GLU A 51 38.01 -9.94 52.04
N LEU A 52 37.30 -10.11 53.15
CA LEU A 52 35.91 -10.57 53.15
C LEU A 52 34.96 -9.55 52.50
N ILE A 53 35.13 -8.26 52.83
CA ILE A 53 34.33 -7.18 52.21
C ILE A 53 34.58 -7.13 50.70
N THR A 54 35.83 -7.27 50.27
CA THR A 54 36.19 -7.26 48.84
C THR A 54 35.59 -8.45 48.10
N TYR A 55 35.59 -9.64 48.72
CA TYR A 55 34.95 -10.83 48.15
C TYR A 55 33.43 -10.65 47.97
N ILE A 56 32.74 -10.12 48.99
CA ILE A 56 31.29 -9.87 48.94
C ILE A 56 30.98 -8.83 47.86
N ALA A 57 31.71 -7.71 47.83
CA ALA A 57 31.52 -6.67 46.83
C ALA A 57 31.76 -7.20 45.39
N GLY A 58 32.78 -8.05 45.20
CA GLY A 58 33.04 -8.69 43.92
C GLY A 58 31.92 -9.64 43.49
N PHE A 59 31.36 -10.42 44.42
CA PHE A 59 30.22 -11.29 44.15
C PHE A 59 28.94 -10.49 43.82
N GLU A 60 28.66 -9.43 44.55
CA GLU A 60 27.53 -8.53 44.28
C GLU A 60 27.65 -7.85 42.92
N ALA A 61 28.84 -7.37 42.55
CA ALA A 61 29.11 -6.78 41.25
C ALA A 61 28.93 -7.79 40.11
N PHE A 62 29.38 -9.03 40.30
CA PHE A 62 29.16 -10.12 39.34
C PHE A 62 27.66 -10.40 39.16
N LEU A 63 26.92 -10.56 40.27
CA LEU A 63 25.47 -10.80 40.22
C LEU A 63 24.74 -9.64 39.53
N GLY A 64 25.09 -8.40 39.85
CA GLY A 64 24.56 -7.21 39.19
C GLY A 64 24.81 -7.25 37.69
N THR A 65 26.03 -7.55 37.27
CA THR A 65 26.39 -7.64 35.85
C THR A 65 25.63 -8.75 35.11
N VAL A 66 25.46 -9.92 35.73
CA VAL A 66 24.66 -11.01 35.16
C VAL A 66 23.20 -10.59 34.98
N VAL A 67 22.61 -9.96 35.99
CA VAL A 67 21.22 -9.46 35.91
C VAL A 67 21.10 -8.38 34.84
N LEU A 68 22.04 -7.43 34.75
CA LEU A 68 22.06 -6.41 33.70
C LEU A 68 22.18 -7.05 32.31
N GLY A 69 23.04 -8.06 32.14
CA GLY A 69 23.19 -8.80 30.89
C GLY A 69 21.89 -9.49 30.46
N LEU A 70 21.20 -10.16 31.40
CA LEU A 70 19.91 -10.79 31.13
C LEU A 70 18.82 -9.76 30.75
N VAL A 71 18.80 -8.61 31.43
CA VAL A 71 17.87 -7.52 31.11
C VAL A 71 18.19 -6.94 29.73
N ALA A 72 19.47 -6.76 29.40
CA ALA A 72 19.92 -6.24 28.11
C ALA A 72 19.54 -7.16 26.95
N ILE A 73 19.75 -8.48 27.07
CA ILE A 73 19.31 -9.47 26.07
C ILE A 73 17.81 -9.33 25.83
N ARG A 74 17.01 -9.28 26.90
CA ARG A 74 15.56 -9.20 26.77
C ARG A 74 15.07 -7.86 26.21
N GLN A 75 15.74 -6.75 26.52
CA GLN A 75 15.46 -5.46 25.90
C GLN A 75 15.77 -5.50 24.40
N ASN A 76 16.88 -6.15 24.03
CA ASN A 76 17.26 -6.32 22.63
C ASN A 76 16.23 -7.14 21.85
N ASP A 77 15.79 -8.28 22.39
CA ASP A 77 14.75 -9.12 21.76
C ASP A 77 13.47 -8.34 21.51
N LYS A 78 13.01 -7.58 22.52
CA LYS A 78 11.81 -6.75 22.40
C LYS A 78 12.00 -5.60 21.40
N SER A 79 13.18 -5.00 21.37
CA SER A 79 13.50 -3.95 20.40
C SER A 79 13.49 -4.48 18.99
N ASN A 80 14.03 -5.70 18.77
CA ASN A 80 14.02 -6.35 17.47
C ASN A 80 12.59 -6.65 17.00
N GLU A 81 11.74 -7.21 17.87
CA GLU A 81 10.33 -7.46 17.56
C GLU A 81 9.56 -6.18 17.18
N LEU A 82 9.80 -5.08 17.91
CA LEU A 82 9.18 -3.79 17.59
C LEU A 82 9.70 -3.22 16.27
N ASN A 83 10.99 -3.36 16.00
CA ASN A 83 11.61 -2.90 14.77
C ASN A 83 11.06 -3.67 13.56
N GLU A 84 10.95 -5.00 13.65
CA GLU A 84 10.33 -5.82 12.60
C GLU A 84 8.86 -5.42 12.35
N ARG A 85 8.09 -5.15 13.41
CA ARG A 85 6.71 -4.66 13.24
C ARG A 85 6.65 -3.29 12.58
N MET A 86 7.57 -2.40 12.91
CA MET A 86 7.67 -1.07 12.31
C MET A 86 8.03 -1.16 10.82
N LEU A 87 9.05 -1.95 10.47
CA LEU A 87 9.46 -2.19 9.09
C LEU A 87 8.32 -2.80 8.26
N ASN A 88 7.60 -3.80 8.79
CA ASN A 88 6.45 -4.40 8.10
C ASN A 88 5.30 -3.40 7.90
N ALA A 89 5.11 -2.46 8.83
CA ALA A 89 4.08 -1.43 8.71
C ALA A 89 4.48 -0.36 7.68
N GLU A 90 5.76 0.03 7.66
CA GLU A 90 6.32 0.95 6.66
C GLU A 90 6.26 0.35 5.26
N GLU A 91 6.68 -0.91 5.08
CA GLU A 91 6.60 -1.61 3.79
C GLU A 91 5.17 -1.63 3.25
N LYS A 92 4.18 -1.94 4.10
CA LYS A 92 2.77 -1.91 3.70
C LYS A 92 2.32 -0.50 3.27
N ARG A 93 2.73 0.53 4.01
CA ARG A 93 2.42 1.93 3.66
C ARG A 93 3.04 2.32 2.33
N ASP A 94 4.31 1.99 2.13
CA ASP A 94 5.03 2.22 0.88
C ASP A 94 4.32 1.56 -0.30
N LEU A 95 3.89 0.30 -0.15
CA LEU A 95 3.15 -0.41 -1.18
C LEU A 95 1.82 0.29 -1.54
N PHE A 96 1.07 0.77 -0.54
CA PHE A 96 -0.17 1.52 -0.79
C PHE A 96 0.08 2.88 -1.43
N GLU A 97 1.12 3.61 -1.02
CA GLU A 97 1.48 4.92 -1.59
C GLU A 97 2.00 4.81 -3.04
N ARG A 98 2.65 3.69 -3.38
CA ARG A 98 3.16 3.40 -4.73
C ARG A 98 2.09 2.89 -5.68
N GLN A 99 0.97 2.38 -5.18
CA GLN A 99 -0.10 1.90 -6.04
C GLN A 99 -0.75 3.07 -6.78
N PRO A 100 -0.80 3.04 -8.13
CA PRO A 100 -1.48 4.06 -8.90
C PRO A 100 -2.99 3.99 -8.66
N ILE A 101 -3.61 5.15 -8.44
CA ILE A 101 -5.06 5.28 -8.29
C ILE A 101 -5.52 6.23 -9.38
N ILE A 102 -6.39 5.73 -10.24
CA ILE A 102 -7.03 6.51 -11.29
C ILE A 102 -8.54 6.37 -11.17
N ASP A 103 -9.25 7.41 -11.59
CA ASP A 103 -10.70 7.47 -11.56
C ASP A 103 -11.24 8.08 -12.86
N VAL A 104 -12.53 7.83 -13.11
CA VAL A 104 -13.24 8.27 -14.30
C VAL A 104 -14.28 9.29 -13.89
N LEU A 105 -14.18 10.49 -14.48
CA LEU A 105 -15.07 11.61 -14.24
C LEU A 105 -15.76 12.03 -15.54
N ASP A 106 -16.93 12.66 -15.42
CA ASP A 106 -17.65 13.33 -16.52
C ASP A 106 -17.80 12.47 -17.79
N CYS A 107 -18.32 11.26 -17.62
CA CYS A 107 -18.62 10.38 -18.75
C CYS A 107 -19.77 10.97 -19.58
N SER A 108 -19.56 11.09 -20.89
CA SER A 108 -20.55 11.56 -21.86
C SER A 108 -20.52 10.71 -23.11
N ILE A 109 -21.69 10.46 -23.69
CA ILE A 109 -21.83 9.72 -24.94
C ILE A 109 -22.39 10.66 -26.00
N SER A 110 -21.85 10.59 -27.19
CA SER A 110 -22.40 11.27 -28.37
C SER A 110 -22.37 10.34 -29.58
N GLN A 111 -23.33 10.53 -30.47
CA GLN A 111 -23.44 9.80 -31.73
C GLN A 111 -23.38 10.82 -32.86
N GLY A 112 -22.72 10.46 -33.96
CA GLY A 112 -22.51 11.35 -35.08
C GLY A 112 -21.79 10.69 -36.24
N LEU A 113 -21.59 11.43 -37.31
CA LEU A 113 -20.82 10.94 -38.45
C LEU A 113 -19.33 11.07 -38.16
N SER A 114 -18.52 10.20 -38.76
CA SER A 114 -17.05 10.22 -38.62
C SER A 114 -16.46 11.61 -38.85
N ARG A 115 -16.93 12.36 -39.86
CA ARG A 115 -16.44 13.70 -40.18
C ARG A 115 -16.58 14.67 -39.00
N ASP A 116 -17.75 14.67 -38.35
CA ASP A 116 -18.05 15.57 -37.24
C ASP A 116 -17.09 15.34 -36.06
N PHE A 117 -16.77 14.08 -35.79
CA PHE A 117 -15.83 13.71 -34.73
C PHE A 117 -14.38 14.04 -35.09
N PHE A 118 -13.92 13.66 -36.28
CA PHE A 118 -12.51 13.89 -36.66
C PHE A 118 -12.18 15.37 -36.90
N GLU A 119 -13.16 16.18 -37.27
CA GLU A 119 -12.96 17.62 -37.43
C GLU A 119 -13.09 18.39 -36.10
N SER A 120 -13.74 17.80 -35.09
CA SER A 120 -13.97 18.42 -33.77
C SER A 120 -12.68 18.80 -33.04
N GLU A 121 -12.58 20.05 -32.61
CA GLU A 121 -11.50 20.51 -31.73
C GLU A 121 -11.45 19.74 -30.40
N ALA A 122 -12.60 19.25 -29.91
CA ALA A 122 -12.65 18.49 -28.68
C ALA A 122 -11.84 17.18 -28.78
N ILE A 123 -11.89 16.52 -29.94
CA ILE A 123 -11.14 15.28 -30.21
C ILE A 123 -9.68 15.59 -30.53
N LYS A 124 -9.40 16.65 -31.29
CA LYS A 124 -8.03 17.10 -31.58
C LYS A 124 -7.25 17.54 -30.34
N ASN A 125 -7.92 17.96 -29.27
CA ASN A 125 -7.25 18.39 -28.03
C ASN A 125 -7.23 17.31 -26.94
N SER A 126 -7.57 16.06 -27.27
CA SER A 126 -7.67 14.98 -26.28
C SER A 126 -7.12 13.65 -26.83
N LYS A 127 -6.92 12.68 -25.94
CA LYS A 127 -6.52 11.34 -26.37
C LYS A 127 -7.72 10.66 -27.03
N CYS A 128 -7.55 10.18 -28.25
CA CYS A 128 -8.63 9.57 -29.01
C CYS A 128 -8.21 8.18 -29.48
N TYR A 129 -9.02 7.20 -29.13
CA TYR A 129 -8.91 5.80 -29.48
C TYR A 129 -10.03 5.47 -30.46
N VAL A 130 -9.72 4.80 -31.56
CA VAL A 130 -10.69 4.50 -32.62
C VAL A 130 -10.72 2.99 -32.86
N GLU A 131 -11.91 2.42 -32.98
CA GLU A 131 -12.11 1.03 -33.36
C GLU A 131 -11.90 0.83 -34.86
N GLY A 132 -11.14 -0.21 -35.21
CA GLY A 132 -10.88 -0.59 -36.60
C GLY A 132 -9.65 -1.48 -36.75
N GLU A 133 -9.25 -1.77 -37.98
CA GLU A 133 -8.09 -2.61 -38.28
C GLU A 133 -6.82 -1.76 -38.48
N GLU A 134 -5.71 -2.21 -37.89
CA GLU A 134 -4.39 -1.52 -37.86
C GLU A 134 -3.88 -1.10 -39.25
N ASP A 135 -4.21 -1.83 -40.31
CA ASP A 135 -3.73 -1.62 -41.68
C ASP A 135 -4.73 -0.88 -42.60
N GLY A 136 -5.85 -0.38 -42.05
CA GLY A 136 -7.02 -0.02 -42.88
C GLY A 136 -7.83 1.19 -42.47
N PHE A 137 -7.34 2.07 -41.59
CA PHE A 137 -8.08 3.30 -41.28
C PHE A 137 -7.97 4.32 -42.43
N ASN A 138 -8.67 4.03 -43.52
CA ASN A 138 -8.89 4.98 -44.59
C ASN A 138 -9.92 6.00 -44.09
N ILE A 139 -9.44 7.22 -43.83
CA ILE A 139 -10.26 8.40 -43.52
C ILE A 139 -11.35 8.61 -44.59
N GLU A 140 -11.25 7.98 -45.75
CA GLU A 140 -12.18 8.07 -46.89
C GLU A 140 -13.62 7.57 -46.62
N THR A 141 -13.90 6.81 -45.56
CA THR A 141 -15.30 6.47 -45.17
C THR A 141 -15.93 7.56 -44.29
N LEU A 142 -15.92 8.81 -44.76
CA LEU A 142 -16.32 10.03 -44.02
C LEU A 142 -17.78 10.07 -43.52
N ASP A 143 -18.63 9.15 -43.96
CA ASP A 143 -20.07 9.13 -43.66
C ASP A 143 -20.50 7.89 -42.85
N THR A 144 -19.57 7.25 -42.15
CA THR A 144 -19.88 6.14 -41.23
C THR A 144 -20.33 6.68 -39.87
N SER A 145 -21.35 6.05 -39.29
CA SER A 145 -21.88 6.46 -37.98
C SER A 145 -21.02 5.88 -36.85
N TYR A 146 -20.58 6.76 -35.96
CA TYR A 146 -19.78 6.42 -34.78
C TYR A 146 -20.51 6.79 -33.49
N ILE A 147 -20.24 6.01 -32.46
CA ILE A 147 -20.57 6.32 -31.07
C ILE A 147 -19.26 6.70 -30.37
N CYS A 148 -19.24 7.91 -29.82
CA CYS A 148 -18.14 8.45 -29.04
C CYS A 148 -18.44 8.34 -27.55
N ILE A 149 -17.60 7.61 -26.83
CA ILE A 149 -17.60 7.55 -25.37
C ILE A 149 -16.44 8.41 -24.88
N SER A 150 -16.76 9.56 -24.29
CA SER A 150 -15.80 10.50 -23.75
C SER A 150 -15.85 10.48 -22.24
N TYR A 151 -14.69 10.49 -21.59
CA TYR A 151 -14.59 10.67 -20.15
C TYR A 151 -13.24 11.27 -19.75
N ASN A 152 -13.19 11.84 -18.56
CA ASN A 152 -11.98 12.39 -17.98
C ASN A 152 -11.33 11.33 -17.10
N LEU A 153 -10.10 10.95 -17.43
CA LEU A 153 -9.29 10.08 -16.58
C LEU A 153 -8.47 10.96 -15.63
N CYS A 154 -8.72 10.82 -14.33
CA CYS A 154 -8.06 11.59 -13.30
C CYS A 154 -7.12 10.69 -12.50
N ASN A 155 -5.87 11.12 -12.33
CA ASN A 155 -4.94 10.47 -11.43
C ASN A 155 -5.14 11.03 -10.01
N ILE A 156 -5.69 10.22 -9.12
CA ILE A 156 -5.94 10.59 -7.71
C ILE A 156 -4.71 10.33 -6.85
N SER A 157 -3.73 9.58 -7.35
CA SER A 157 -2.48 9.37 -6.62
C SER A 157 -1.63 10.63 -6.56
N ASN A 158 -0.74 10.70 -5.58
CA ASN A 158 0.19 11.81 -5.38
C ASN A 158 1.42 11.76 -6.32
N GLN A 159 1.45 10.85 -7.29
CA GLN A 159 2.58 10.62 -8.17
C GLN A 159 2.17 10.66 -9.64
N ILE A 160 3.06 11.10 -10.52
CA ILE A 160 2.88 10.98 -11.97
C ILE A 160 2.85 9.50 -12.34
N ILE A 161 1.86 9.10 -13.14
CA ILE A 161 1.69 7.72 -13.61
C ILE A 161 1.73 7.74 -15.13
N ARG A 162 2.41 6.77 -15.74
CA ARG A 162 2.24 6.52 -17.17
C ARG A 162 1.02 5.62 -17.38
N CYS A 163 0.07 6.08 -18.18
CA CYS A 163 -1.16 5.36 -18.48
C CYS A 163 -1.23 5.06 -19.98
N THR A 164 -1.26 3.78 -20.30
CA THR A 164 -1.37 3.27 -21.67
C THR A 164 -2.58 2.37 -21.77
N HIS A 165 -3.48 2.66 -22.70
CA HIS A 165 -4.55 1.74 -23.06
C HIS A 165 -3.96 0.43 -23.57
N SER A 166 -4.45 -0.71 -23.06
CA SER A 166 -3.94 -2.03 -23.39
C SER A 166 -4.92 -2.84 -24.22
N ARG A 167 -6.22 -2.78 -23.88
CA ARG A 167 -7.27 -3.58 -24.51
C ARG A 167 -8.63 -2.94 -24.36
N THR A 168 -9.48 -3.10 -25.37
CA THR A 168 -10.93 -2.91 -25.24
C THR A 168 -11.65 -4.19 -25.60
N SER A 169 -12.66 -4.57 -24.81
CA SER A 169 -13.49 -5.74 -25.11
C SER A 169 -14.95 -5.44 -24.85
N ILE A 170 -15.83 -6.13 -25.56
CA ILE A 170 -17.26 -6.08 -25.36
C ILE A 170 -17.73 -7.44 -24.88
N ARG A 171 -18.56 -7.43 -23.85
CA ARG A 171 -19.23 -8.61 -23.33
C ARG A 171 -20.73 -8.40 -23.36
N ASP A 172 -21.46 -9.35 -23.95
CA ASP A 172 -22.92 -9.41 -23.84
C ASP A 172 -23.32 -9.89 -22.44
N GLN A 173 -24.24 -9.16 -21.78
CA GLN A 173 -24.77 -9.53 -20.47
C GLN A 173 -25.74 -10.72 -20.51
N PHE A 174 -26.49 -10.88 -21.60
CA PHE A 174 -27.56 -11.88 -21.68
C PHE A 174 -27.08 -13.24 -22.19
N HIS A 175 -26.13 -13.26 -23.13
CA HIS A 175 -25.65 -14.52 -23.73
C HIS A 175 -24.45 -15.15 -23.00
N GLY A 176 -23.99 -14.56 -21.89
CA GLY A 176 -23.12 -15.20 -20.89
C GLY A 176 -21.71 -15.63 -21.33
N PHE A 177 -21.37 -15.65 -22.63
CA PHE A 177 -20.16 -16.32 -23.11
C PHE A 177 -19.43 -15.67 -24.29
N SER A 178 -20.00 -14.68 -24.99
CA SER A 178 -19.29 -13.96 -26.05
C SER A 178 -18.58 -12.72 -25.49
N CYS A 179 -17.28 -12.85 -25.23
CA CYS A 179 -16.39 -11.71 -25.04
C CYS A 179 -15.66 -11.48 -26.37
N ARG A 180 -15.94 -10.35 -27.04
CA ARG A 180 -15.28 -9.96 -28.29
C ARG A 180 -14.26 -8.89 -27.96
N GLU A 181 -13.00 -9.12 -28.34
CA GLU A 181 -11.97 -8.09 -28.27
C GLU A 181 -12.18 -7.10 -29.44
N LEU A 182 -12.27 -5.82 -29.12
CA LEU A 182 -12.30 -4.78 -30.13
C LEU A 182 -10.88 -4.31 -30.39
N LYS A 183 -10.50 -4.29 -31.66
CA LYS A 183 -9.23 -3.70 -32.09
C LYS A 183 -9.41 -2.19 -32.05
N VAL A 184 -8.69 -1.56 -31.12
CA VAL A 184 -8.75 -0.12 -30.90
C VAL A 184 -7.33 0.42 -30.99
N PHE A 185 -7.12 1.45 -31.79
CA PHE A 185 -5.81 2.07 -31.99
C PHE A 185 -5.86 3.55 -31.60
N LEU A 186 -4.69 4.07 -31.21
CA LEU A 186 -4.53 5.48 -30.85
C LEU A 186 -4.53 6.33 -32.12
N PHE A 187 -5.62 7.06 -32.36
CA PHE A 187 -5.77 7.95 -33.51
C PHE A 187 -5.12 9.31 -33.27
N HIS A 188 -5.31 9.87 -32.07
CA HIS A 188 -4.78 11.18 -31.73
C HIS A 188 -4.29 11.24 -30.28
N CYS A 189 -3.12 11.84 -30.06
CA CYS A 189 -2.56 12.08 -28.75
C CYS A 189 -1.83 13.42 -28.72
N PRO A 190 -2.41 14.47 -28.11
CA PRO A 190 -1.79 15.79 -28.08
C PRO A 190 -0.50 15.82 -27.24
N ASN A 191 -0.34 14.87 -26.30
CA ASN A 191 0.81 14.77 -25.40
C ASN A 191 1.56 13.44 -25.62
N ALA A 192 2.77 13.51 -26.18
CA ALA A 192 3.58 12.36 -26.59
C ALA A 192 3.95 11.35 -25.47
N LEU A 193 3.73 11.66 -24.19
CA LEU A 193 4.28 10.91 -23.06
C LEU A 193 3.31 9.97 -22.34
N GLY A 194 2.00 10.01 -22.62
CA GLY A 194 1.05 9.09 -21.98
C GLY A 194 0.92 9.27 -20.45
N GLU A 195 1.50 10.34 -19.89
CA GLU A 195 1.56 10.58 -18.44
C GLU A 195 0.31 11.29 -17.92
N LEU A 196 -0.18 10.83 -16.77
CA LEU A 196 -1.25 11.44 -15.99
C LEU A 196 -0.64 12.17 -14.79
N GLN A 197 -0.83 13.48 -14.74
CA GLN A 197 -0.43 14.32 -13.62
C GLN A 197 -1.43 14.19 -12.47
N PRO A 198 -0.98 14.23 -11.20
CA PRO A 198 -1.86 14.21 -10.03
C PRO A 198 -2.94 15.28 -10.09
N ASN A 199 -4.19 14.88 -9.90
CA ASN A 199 -5.37 15.73 -9.84
C ASN A 199 -5.62 16.61 -11.07
N ILE A 200 -4.99 16.29 -12.21
CA ILE A 200 -5.25 16.95 -13.49
C ILE A 200 -6.02 15.96 -14.36
N PRO A 201 -7.34 16.16 -14.57
CA PRO A 201 -8.12 15.29 -15.43
C PRO A 201 -7.65 15.37 -16.87
N GLN A 202 -7.45 14.22 -17.51
CA GLN A 202 -7.15 14.13 -18.94
C GLN A 202 -8.33 13.54 -19.68
N LYS A 203 -8.86 14.27 -20.66
CA LYS A 203 -9.96 13.79 -21.50
C LYS A 203 -9.48 12.67 -22.43
N ILE A 204 -10.23 11.57 -22.43
CA ILE A 204 -10.05 10.41 -23.30
C ILE A 204 -11.36 10.16 -24.04
N ASN A 205 -11.28 9.85 -25.32
CA ASN A 205 -12.42 9.47 -26.15
C ASN A 205 -12.16 8.12 -26.79
N PHE A 206 -13.21 7.33 -26.86
CA PHE A 206 -13.26 6.09 -27.61
C PHE A 206 -14.35 6.21 -28.67
N LEU A 207 -13.95 6.07 -29.94
CA LEU A 207 -14.84 6.07 -31.09
C LEU A 207 -15.05 4.63 -31.55
N PHE A 208 -16.29 4.18 -31.47
CA PHE A 208 -16.71 2.86 -31.93
C PHE A 208 -17.65 3.00 -33.12
N ARG A 209 -17.50 2.17 -34.15
CA ARG A 209 -18.51 2.13 -35.21
C ARG A 209 -19.83 1.60 -34.65
N GLU A 210 -20.94 2.17 -35.09
CA GLU A 210 -22.27 1.82 -34.57
C GLU A 210 -22.63 0.35 -34.86
N ASP A 211 -22.22 -0.19 -36.02
CA ASP A 211 -22.41 -1.59 -36.39
C ASP A 211 -21.64 -2.56 -35.47
N ALA A 212 -20.43 -2.21 -35.06
CA ALA A 212 -19.62 -2.99 -34.12
C ALA A 212 -20.26 -3.11 -32.72
N LEU A 213 -21.10 -2.14 -32.35
CA LEU A 213 -21.84 -2.13 -31.08
C LEU A 213 -23.23 -2.77 -31.17
N LYS A 214 -23.90 -2.69 -32.33
CA LYS A 214 -25.24 -3.27 -32.58
C LYS A 214 -25.33 -4.77 -32.38
N GLU A 215 -24.23 -5.49 -32.50
CA GLU A 215 -24.21 -6.94 -32.27
C GLU A 215 -24.43 -7.32 -30.79
N ALA A 216 -24.37 -6.37 -29.86
CA ALA A 216 -24.60 -6.56 -28.44
C ALA A 216 -25.82 -5.76 -27.97
N ASP A 217 -26.98 -6.42 -27.76
CA ASP A 217 -28.22 -5.78 -27.31
C ASP A 217 -28.07 -5.04 -25.95
N LEU A 218 -27.39 -5.68 -24.99
CA LEU A 218 -26.98 -5.08 -23.72
C LEU A 218 -25.54 -5.52 -23.44
N GLY A 219 -24.60 -4.60 -23.62
CA GLY A 219 -23.19 -4.90 -23.57
C GLY A 219 -22.47 -4.18 -22.42
N ILE A 220 -21.35 -4.75 -22.00
CA ILE A 220 -20.35 -4.07 -21.17
C ILE A 220 -19.14 -3.83 -22.05
N ILE A 221 -18.79 -2.56 -22.28
CA ILE A 221 -17.50 -2.17 -22.85
C ILE A 221 -16.50 -2.14 -21.70
N LYS A 222 -15.52 -3.02 -21.77
CA LYS A 222 -14.42 -3.08 -20.83
C LYS A 222 -13.19 -2.43 -21.46
N ASN A 223 -12.75 -1.31 -20.90
CA ASN A 223 -11.51 -0.63 -21.27
C ASN A 223 -10.43 -0.93 -20.22
N CYS A 224 -9.36 -1.59 -20.64
CA CYS A 224 -8.19 -1.90 -19.81
C CYS A 224 -7.06 -0.89 -20.08
N PHE A 225 -6.46 -0.42 -19.00
CA PHE A 225 -5.30 0.45 -19.01
C PHE A 225 -4.17 -0.19 -18.20
N GLU A 226 -2.98 -0.21 -18.78
CA GLU A 226 -1.73 -0.50 -18.07
C GLU A 226 -1.22 0.81 -17.45
N LEU A 227 -1.00 0.78 -16.14
CA LEU A 227 -0.50 1.88 -15.33
C LEU A 227 0.91 1.55 -14.88
N THR A 228 1.87 2.42 -15.16
CA THR A 228 3.23 2.28 -14.68
C THR A 228 3.56 3.40 -13.70
N ASN A 229 3.94 3.05 -12.47
CA ASN A 229 4.33 4.02 -11.46
C ASN A 229 5.76 4.56 -11.71
N LYS A 230 6.22 5.49 -10.86
CA LYS A 230 7.54 6.14 -11.01
C LYS A 230 8.74 5.18 -10.95
N ILE A 231 8.59 4.03 -10.30
CA ILE A 231 9.66 3.03 -10.15
C ILE A 231 9.59 1.92 -11.19
N GLY A 232 8.61 1.98 -12.11
CA GLY A 232 8.47 1.04 -13.22
C GLY A 232 7.59 -0.17 -12.94
N GLU A 233 6.94 -0.23 -11.77
CA GLU A 233 5.96 -1.30 -11.48
C GLU A 233 4.69 -1.07 -12.30
N LYS A 234 4.13 -2.17 -12.80
CA LYS A 234 2.97 -2.18 -13.70
C LYS A 234 1.72 -2.67 -12.96
N TYR A 235 0.61 -2.03 -13.23
CA TYR A 235 -0.70 -2.33 -12.69
C TYR A 235 -1.74 -2.30 -13.81
N GLU A 236 -2.83 -3.05 -13.65
CA GLU A 236 -3.96 -3.02 -14.56
C GLU A 236 -5.13 -2.29 -13.92
N ALA A 237 -5.71 -1.34 -14.65
CA ALA A 237 -6.98 -0.71 -14.30
C ALA A 237 -8.02 -1.02 -15.37
N VAL A 238 -9.19 -1.43 -14.91
CA VAL A 238 -10.27 -1.92 -15.77
C VAL A 238 -11.51 -1.06 -15.51
N PHE A 239 -12.04 -0.46 -16.58
CA PHE A 239 -13.26 0.33 -16.53
C PHE A 239 -14.35 -0.33 -17.37
N ASP A 240 -15.43 -0.67 -16.69
CA ASP A 240 -16.59 -1.32 -17.28
C ASP A 240 -17.70 -0.28 -17.51
N PHE A 241 -18.06 -0.07 -18.77
CA PHE A 241 -19.14 0.82 -19.20
C PHE A 241 -20.31 -0.03 -19.66
N LEU A 242 -21.40 0.00 -18.88
CA LEU A 242 -22.65 -0.66 -19.25
C LEU A 242 -23.40 0.19 -20.28
N PHE A 243 -23.71 -0.40 -21.43
CA PHE A 243 -24.56 0.23 -22.42
C PHE A 243 -25.73 -0.69 -22.77
N SER A 244 -26.91 -0.10 -22.90
CA SER A 244 -28.09 -0.75 -23.47
C SER A 244 -28.29 -0.19 -24.87
N TYR A 245 -28.47 -1.05 -25.86
CA TYR A 245 -28.77 -0.63 -27.23
C TYR A 245 -30.25 -0.20 -27.40
N TYR A 246 -30.96 0.09 -26.31
CA TYR A 246 -32.10 1.01 -26.36
C TYR A 246 -31.55 2.43 -26.21
N LEU A 247 -31.22 3.07 -27.34
CA LEU A 247 -30.97 4.52 -27.40
C LEU A 247 -32.27 5.24 -27.02
N ASP A 248 -32.54 5.33 -25.72
CA ASP A 248 -33.37 6.37 -25.15
C ASP A 248 -32.51 7.19 -24.19
N SER A 249 -32.68 8.50 -24.27
CA SER A 249 -31.73 9.57 -23.93
C SER A 249 -31.26 9.73 -22.47
N VAL A 250 -31.43 8.72 -21.60
CA VAL A 250 -31.26 8.87 -20.15
C VAL A 250 -30.76 7.58 -19.50
N ASP A 251 -29.45 7.37 -19.35
CA ASP A 251 -28.98 6.34 -18.38
C ASP A 251 -27.63 6.66 -17.72
N ARG A 252 -27.53 6.32 -16.42
CA ARG A 252 -26.43 6.65 -15.49
C ARG A 252 -25.52 5.43 -15.25
N PHE A 253 -24.21 5.67 -15.20
CA PHE A 253 -23.15 4.65 -15.01
C PHE A 253 -22.81 4.38 -13.53
N GLY A 254 -22.41 3.13 -13.21
CA GLY A 254 -21.83 2.71 -11.94
C GLY A 254 -20.53 1.90 -12.14
N TYR A 255 -19.59 1.97 -11.19
CA TYR A 255 -18.25 1.36 -11.26
C TYR A 255 -18.08 0.18 -10.29
N SER A 256 -17.18 -0.77 -10.61
CA SER A 256 -16.72 -1.82 -9.68
C SER A 256 -15.21 -2.06 -9.82
N ILE A 257 -14.48 -2.20 -8.71
CA ILE A 257 -13.04 -2.48 -8.66
C ILE A 257 -12.84 -3.91 -8.16
N ARG A 258 -12.04 -4.71 -8.89
CA ARG A 258 -11.64 -6.07 -8.47
C ARG A 258 -10.12 -6.16 -8.39
N ARG A 259 -9.61 -6.55 -7.22
CA ARG A 259 -8.19 -6.88 -6.98
C ARG A 259 -7.91 -8.25 -7.61
N LEU A 260 -6.89 -8.33 -8.46
CA LEU A 260 -6.35 -9.61 -8.91
C LEU A 260 -5.37 -10.08 -7.82
N ASP A 261 -5.70 -11.22 -7.19
CA ASP A 261 -4.81 -11.96 -6.30
C ASP A 261 -3.72 -12.68 -7.11
#